data_AF-A0A7G1IHC6-F1
#
_entry.id   AF-A0A7G1IHC6-F1
#
_cell.length_a   1.000
_cell.length_b   1.000
_cell.length_c   1.000
_cell.angle_alpha   90.00
_cell.angle_beta   90.00
_cell.angle_gamma   90.00
#
_symmetry.space_group_name_H-M   'P 1'
#
loop_
_entity.id
_entity.type
_entity.pdbx_description
1 polymer ?
#
loop_
_entity_poly.entity_id
_entity_poly.type
_entity_poly.pdbx_seq_one_letter_code
_entity_poly.pdbx_strand_id
1 'polypeptide(L)'
;MVTAKRRHPEKLTWIMPRDAWLIDRATLQPGPTFIKQFRDSYGATLEAIGNATSIQDLFDRLEAAGTLLRLDPAVRPTMYRCATVSQPEFDQLRRIDDIVRMGHVQRIEPTQVVLDGGSIPSGPSALYIDCTADGAPQRPAIPVFDGDHLTLQAVRGCQQVFSAAFTAHVELAYPDDAVKNELCVPIPHPDSDLDWLRLTHSDLRNFQRWLADAELTDWLSSARLNLLAELLPPLSHKPRVRERVVSMFQSRLNAASERLEKLLSDHGGDTAAMLRSGRAAAQ
;
A
#
# COMPACT_ATOMS: atom_id res chain seq x y z
N MET A 1 -3.31 19.58 9.79
CA MET A 1 -3.64 20.89 10.37
C MET A 1 -4.92 21.44 9.81
N VAL A 2 -5.99 21.48 10.61
CA VAL A 2 -7.33 21.90 10.15
C VAL A 2 -8.00 22.77 11.22
N THR A 3 -8.27 24.03 10.96
CA THR A 3 -9.08 24.88 11.87
C THR A 3 -10.52 24.96 11.38
N ALA A 4 -11.51 24.49 12.15
CA ALA A 4 -12.85 25.07 12.05
C ALA A 4 -13.81 24.59 13.14
N LYS A 5 -14.26 25.55 13.96
CA LYS A 5 -15.67 25.59 14.35
C LYS A 5 -16.47 25.94 13.08
N ARG A 6 -17.23 24.95 12.57
CA ARG A 6 -18.12 25.00 11.39
C ARG A 6 -17.43 25.14 10.01
N ARG A 7 -17.62 24.09 9.19
CA ARG A 7 -17.34 23.85 7.75
C ARG A 7 -16.99 25.08 6.86
N HIS A 8 -15.75 25.55 6.92
CA HIS A 8 -15.19 26.57 6.01
C HIS A 8 -13.83 26.09 5.46
N PRO A 9 -13.79 25.18 4.47
CA PRO A 9 -12.53 24.66 3.94
C PRO A 9 -11.62 25.74 3.34
N GLU A 10 -12.20 26.86 2.90
CA GLU A 10 -11.48 28.04 2.39
C GLU A 10 -10.61 28.75 3.46
N LYS A 11 -10.75 28.38 4.73
CA LYS A 11 -9.93 28.89 5.84
C LYS A 11 -8.82 27.93 6.28
N LEU A 12 -8.69 26.81 5.58
CA LEU A 12 -7.72 25.76 5.90
C LEU A 12 -6.49 25.91 5.02
N THR A 13 -5.32 26.03 5.65
CA THR A 13 -4.04 25.81 4.99
C THR A 13 -3.57 24.39 5.34
N TRP A 14 -3.47 23.52 4.33
CA TRP A 14 -2.97 22.16 4.51
C TRP A 14 -1.50 22.08 4.11
N ILE A 15 -0.63 21.93 5.11
CA ILE A 15 0.78 21.60 4.88
C ILE A 15 0.87 20.12 4.49
N MET A 16 1.23 19.85 3.24
CA MET A 16 1.34 18.53 2.65
C MET A 16 2.78 18.35 2.12
N PRO A 17 3.70 17.79 2.92
CA PRO A 17 5.10 17.62 2.54
C PRO A 17 5.26 16.79 1.26
N ARG A 18 4.40 15.78 1.09
CA ARG A 18 4.30 14.92 -0.10
C ARG A 18 2.83 14.55 -0.32
N ASP A 19 2.38 14.67 -1.56
CA ASP A 19 1.07 14.15 -1.97
C ASP A 19 1.09 12.61 -1.93
N ALA A 20 -0.01 12.04 -1.44
CA ALA A 20 -0.19 10.59 -1.28
C ALA A 20 -1.11 10.02 -2.36
N TRP A 21 -0.77 8.82 -2.86
CA TRP A 21 -1.77 7.94 -3.47
C TRP A 21 -2.68 7.38 -2.37
N LEU A 22 -3.98 7.61 -2.51
CA LEU A 22 -5.00 7.14 -1.57
C LEU A 22 -5.76 5.95 -2.16
N ILE A 23 -6.49 5.22 -1.32
CA ILE A 23 -7.32 4.09 -1.74
C ILE A 23 -8.78 4.38 -1.41
N ASP A 24 -9.69 4.11 -2.35
CA ASP A 24 -11.12 4.13 -2.03
C ASP A 24 -11.43 3.01 -1.05
N ARG A 25 -11.94 3.36 0.14
CA ARG A 25 -12.30 2.38 1.17
C ARG A 25 -13.29 1.34 0.65
N ALA A 26 -14.19 1.72 -0.27
CA ALA A 26 -15.19 0.81 -0.83
C ALA A 26 -14.58 -0.31 -1.68
N THR A 27 -13.36 -0.14 -2.21
CA THR A 27 -12.68 -1.15 -3.02
C THR A 27 -11.84 -2.12 -2.18
N LEU A 28 -11.68 -1.87 -0.87
CA LEU A 28 -10.94 -2.71 0.06
C LEU A 28 -11.81 -3.41 1.12
N GLN A 29 -13.06 -2.97 1.30
CA GLN A 29 -13.93 -3.55 2.33
C GLN A 29 -14.42 -4.95 1.92
N PRO A 30 -14.22 -5.97 2.79
CA PRO A 30 -14.77 -7.30 2.57
C PRO A 30 -16.26 -7.35 2.93
N GLY A 31 -16.89 -8.48 2.63
CA GLY A 31 -18.26 -8.78 3.06
C GLY A 31 -19.34 -8.46 2.02
N PRO A 32 -20.58 -8.93 2.25
CA PRO A 32 -21.60 -9.05 1.21
C PRO A 32 -21.96 -7.74 0.50
N THR A 33 -21.86 -6.61 1.20
CA THR A 33 -22.19 -5.28 0.65
C THR A 33 -21.17 -4.79 -0.37
N PHE A 34 -19.89 -5.12 -0.19
CA PHE A 34 -18.78 -4.57 -0.98
C PHE A 34 -18.01 -5.63 -1.79
N ILE A 35 -18.35 -6.92 -1.64
CA ILE A 35 -17.58 -8.01 -2.25
C ILE A 35 -17.49 -7.92 -3.77
N LYS A 36 -18.52 -7.39 -4.45
CA LYS A 36 -18.48 -7.17 -5.89
C LYS A 36 -17.44 -6.11 -6.24
N GLN A 37 -17.49 -4.96 -5.58
CA GLN A 37 -16.58 -3.83 -5.77
C GLN A 37 -15.14 -4.23 -5.45
N PHE A 38 -14.93 -4.98 -4.37
CA PHE A 38 -13.64 -5.53 -4.00
C PHE A 38 -13.06 -6.45 -5.08
N ARG A 39 -13.85 -7.41 -5.58
CA ARG A 39 -13.41 -8.32 -6.66
C ARG A 39 -13.15 -7.58 -7.98
N ASP A 40 -14.01 -6.63 -8.34
CA ASP A 40 -13.87 -5.83 -9.55
C ASP A 40 -12.59 -4.98 -9.48
N SER A 41 -12.33 -4.31 -8.35
CA SER A 41 -11.11 -3.52 -8.15
C SER A 41 -9.85 -4.38 -8.12
N TYR A 42 -9.89 -5.56 -7.49
CA TYR A 42 -8.77 -6.50 -7.52
C TYR A 42 -8.48 -6.99 -8.94
N GLY A 43 -9.53 -7.30 -9.72
CA GLY A 43 -9.41 -7.65 -11.13
C GLY A 43 -8.79 -6.52 -11.97
N ALA A 44 -9.29 -5.30 -11.79
CA ALA A 44 -8.75 -4.10 -12.45
C ALA A 44 -7.30 -3.82 -12.07
N THR A 45 -6.91 -4.10 -10.82
CA THR A 45 -5.51 -3.99 -10.35
C THR A 45 -4.60 -4.95 -11.11
N LEU A 46 -4.99 -6.23 -11.21
CA LEU A 46 -4.20 -7.22 -11.95
C LEU A 46 -4.12 -6.90 -13.45
N GLU A 47 -5.21 -6.40 -14.04
CA GLU A 47 -5.22 -5.95 -15.44
C GLU A 47 -4.32 -4.73 -15.67
N ALA A 48 -4.38 -3.73 -14.77
CA ALA A 48 -3.51 -2.56 -14.82
C ALA A 48 -2.03 -2.98 -14.74
N ILE A 49 -1.69 -3.88 -13.82
CA ILE A 49 -0.34 -4.45 -13.72
C ILE A 49 0.07 -5.11 -15.04
N GLY A 50 -0.74 -6.03 -15.56
CA GLY A 50 -0.43 -6.81 -16.76
C GLY A 50 -0.21 -5.94 -18.00
N ASN A 51 -0.95 -4.83 -18.12
CA ASN A 51 -0.92 -3.95 -19.28
C ASN A 51 0.05 -2.77 -19.16
N ALA A 52 0.51 -2.44 -17.95
CA ALA A 52 1.37 -1.28 -17.72
C ALA A 52 2.75 -1.44 -18.35
N THR A 53 3.19 -0.44 -19.12
CA THR A 53 4.46 -0.40 -19.86
C THR A 53 5.61 0.27 -19.12
N SER A 54 5.29 1.12 -18.14
CA SER A 54 6.23 1.77 -17.23
C SER A 54 5.58 1.92 -15.85
N ILE A 55 6.36 2.31 -14.84
CA ILE A 55 5.81 2.64 -13.51
C ILE A 55 4.81 3.79 -13.62
N GLN A 56 5.09 4.81 -14.46
CA GLN A 56 4.16 5.92 -14.61
C GLN A 56 2.83 5.48 -15.22
N ASP A 57 2.88 4.69 -16.30
CA ASP A 57 1.71 4.11 -16.97
C ASP A 57 0.90 3.23 -16.01
N LEU A 58 1.57 2.49 -15.12
CA LEU A 58 0.89 1.70 -14.08
C LEU A 58 0.04 2.57 -13.16
N PHE A 59 0.61 3.62 -12.57
CA PHE A 59 -0.13 4.51 -11.68
C PHE A 59 -1.27 5.24 -12.39
N ASP A 60 -1.06 5.65 -13.65
CA ASP A 60 -2.10 6.30 -14.44
C ASP A 60 -3.28 5.33 -14.71
N ARG A 61 -3.00 4.05 -14.95
CA ARG A 61 -4.02 2.99 -15.07
C ARG A 61 -4.74 2.69 -13.76
N LEU A 62 -4.01 2.64 -12.66
CA LEU A 62 -4.59 2.42 -11.32
C LEU A 62 -5.51 3.57 -10.92
N GLU A 63 -5.14 4.81 -11.25
CA GLU A 63 -5.98 5.99 -11.08
C GLU A 63 -7.23 5.94 -11.96
N ALA A 64 -7.06 5.65 -13.25
CA ALA A 64 -8.19 5.55 -14.19
C ALA A 64 -9.18 4.43 -13.81
N ALA A 65 -8.68 3.35 -13.22
CA ALA A 65 -9.49 2.25 -12.71
C ALA A 65 -10.15 2.55 -11.34
N GLY A 66 -9.84 3.68 -10.71
CA GLY A 66 -10.32 4.03 -9.37
C GLY A 66 -9.73 3.18 -8.24
N THR A 67 -8.63 2.44 -8.52
CA THR A 67 -7.93 1.64 -7.50
C THR A 67 -7.08 2.54 -6.61
N LEU A 68 -6.45 3.56 -7.20
CA LEU A 68 -5.76 4.62 -6.48
C LEU A 68 -6.43 5.96 -6.76
N LEU A 69 -6.43 6.85 -5.78
CA LEU A 69 -7.02 8.18 -5.86
C LEU A 69 -5.94 9.23 -5.70
N ARG A 70 -6.03 10.29 -6.50
CA ARG A 70 -5.16 11.47 -6.47
C ARG A 70 -5.98 12.71 -6.12
N LEU A 71 -5.57 13.42 -5.07
CA LEU A 71 -6.29 14.60 -4.59
C LEU A 71 -6.23 15.77 -5.58
N ASP A 72 -5.03 16.11 -6.03
CA ASP A 72 -4.75 17.23 -6.93
C ASP A 72 -4.32 16.68 -8.30
N PRO A 73 -5.13 16.83 -9.36
CA PRO A 73 -4.79 16.34 -10.69
C PRO A 73 -3.54 16.98 -11.30
N ALA A 74 -3.12 18.15 -10.82
CA ALA A 74 -1.93 18.84 -11.31
C ALA A 74 -0.63 18.35 -10.66
N VAL A 75 -0.72 17.57 -9.57
CA VAL A 75 0.45 17.11 -8.80
C VAL A 75 0.51 15.60 -8.78
N ARG A 76 1.65 15.03 -9.19
CA ARG A 76 1.86 13.58 -9.12
C ARG A 76 2.26 13.17 -7.70
N PRO A 77 1.50 12.29 -7.03
CA PRO A 77 1.85 11.82 -5.69
C PRO A 77 3.16 11.04 -5.68
N THR A 78 3.92 11.19 -4.59
CA THR A 78 5.24 10.54 -4.37
C THR A 78 5.27 9.70 -3.09
N MET A 79 4.14 9.61 -2.40
CA MET A 79 3.99 8.87 -1.14
C MET A 79 2.89 7.81 -1.28
N TYR A 80 3.10 6.65 -0.67
CA TYR A 80 2.05 5.65 -0.47
C TYR A 80 2.16 5.09 0.94
N ARG A 81 1.10 5.24 1.73
CA ARG A 81 1.02 4.78 3.13
C ARG A 81 -0.22 3.92 3.39
N CYS A 82 -0.78 3.29 2.36
CA CYS A 82 -2.05 2.54 2.41
C CYS A 82 -3.23 3.35 2.99
N ALA A 83 -3.22 4.68 2.80
CA ALA A 83 -4.24 5.55 3.36
C ALA A 83 -5.57 5.36 2.62
N THR A 84 -6.62 5.00 3.36
CA THR A 84 -7.96 4.80 2.80
C THR A 84 -8.87 5.99 3.07
N VAL A 85 -9.66 6.37 2.09
CA VAL A 85 -10.69 7.42 2.21
C VAL A 85 -12.00 6.91 1.60
N SER A 86 -13.13 7.32 2.14
CA SER A 86 -14.40 7.16 1.41
C SER A 86 -14.57 8.28 0.37
N GLN A 87 -15.36 8.07 -0.67
CA GLN A 87 -15.66 9.13 -1.65
C GLN A 87 -16.17 10.44 -1.01
N PRO A 88 -17.11 10.41 -0.03
CA PRO A 88 -17.50 11.64 0.65
C PRO A 88 -16.37 12.34 1.42
N GLU A 89 -15.45 11.59 2.03
CA GLU A 89 -14.26 12.16 2.69
C GLU A 89 -13.30 12.76 1.67
N PHE A 90 -13.04 12.04 0.58
CA PHE A 90 -12.20 12.48 -0.53
C PHE A 90 -12.73 13.79 -1.14
N ASP A 91 -14.04 13.88 -1.36
CA ASP A 91 -14.71 15.10 -1.82
C ASP A 91 -14.53 16.27 -0.83
N GLN A 92 -14.52 16.02 0.48
CA GLN A 92 -14.24 17.08 1.45
C GLN A 92 -12.78 17.52 1.41
N LEU A 93 -11.83 16.60 1.27
CA LEU A 93 -10.41 16.91 1.18
C LEU A 93 -10.10 17.77 -0.04
N ARG A 94 -10.75 17.49 -1.19
CA ARG A 94 -10.58 18.25 -2.44
C ARG A 94 -11.11 19.68 -2.39
N ARG A 95 -11.85 20.07 -1.35
CA ARG A 95 -12.32 21.45 -1.17
C ARG A 95 -11.25 22.35 -0.54
N ILE A 96 -10.12 21.80 -0.12
CA ILE A 96 -9.00 22.54 0.47
C ILE A 96 -8.08 22.96 -0.67
N ASP A 97 -8.14 24.23 -1.06
CA ASP A 97 -7.35 24.76 -2.19
C ASP A 97 -5.97 25.29 -1.74
N ASP A 98 -5.86 25.75 -0.49
CA ASP A 98 -4.61 26.27 0.07
C ASP A 98 -3.73 25.13 0.61
N ILE A 99 -2.97 24.51 -0.31
CA ILE A 99 -2.04 23.41 -0.01
C ILE A 99 -0.59 23.90 -0.10
N VAL A 100 0.16 23.78 0.99
CA VAL A 100 1.57 24.18 1.08
C VAL A 100 2.46 22.95 0.96
N ARG A 101 3.27 22.93 -0.10
CA ARG A 101 4.18 21.82 -0.46
C ARG A 101 5.66 22.21 -0.30
N MET A 102 6.02 22.66 0.90
CA MET A 102 7.38 23.13 1.23
C MET A 102 8.10 22.19 2.21
N GLY A 103 7.78 20.89 2.16
CA GLY A 103 8.32 19.88 3.07
C GLY A 103 7.69 19.90 4.47
N HIS A 104 8.35 19.29 5.44
CA HIS A 104 7.86 19.14 6.81
C HIS A 104 7.96 20.45 7.58
N VAL A 105 7.05 20.64 8.54
CA VAL A 105 7.14 21.74 9.50
C VAL A 105 8.31 21.49 10.45
N GLN A 106 9.21 22.47 10.53
CA GLN A 106 10.36 22.46 11.43
C GLN A 106 10.04 23.12 12.77
N ARG A 107 9.33 24.26 12.74
CA ARG A 107 8.84 24.96 13.93
C ARG A 107 7.73 25.95 13.59
N ILE A 108 6.93 26.29 14.59
CA ILE A 108 5.90 27.31 14.51
C ILE A 108 6.33 28.50 15.37
N GLU A 109 6.31 29.70 14.79
CA GLU A 109 6.66 30.97 15.42
C GLU A 109 5.42 31.89 15.48
N PRO A 110 5.45 32.99 16.27
CA PRO A 110 4.28 33.87 16.42
C PRO A 110 3.75 34.48 15.12
N THR A 111 4.62 34.66 14.12
CA THR A 111 4.30 35.32 12.84
C THR A 111 4.55 34.46 11.61
N GLN A 112 5.02 33.22 11.76
CA GLN A 112 5.33 32.35 10.63
C GLN A 112 5.36 30.86 11.00
N VAL A 113 5.18 30.01 10.00
CA VAL A 113 5.50 28.57 10.08
C VAL A 113 6.74 28.33 9.24
N VAL A 114 7.76 27.72 9.85
CA VAL A 114 9.01 27.37 9.17
C VAL A 114 8.95 25.91 8.74
N LEU A 115 9.24 25.65 7.47
CA LEU A 115 9.26 24.35 6.83
C LEU A 115 10.64 24.06 6.20
N ASP A 116 10.88 22.84 5.74
CA ASP A 116 12.13 22.45 5.06
C ASP A 116 12.48 23.39 3.89
N GLY A 117 11.49 23.74 3.08
CA GLY A 117 11.65 24.53 1.85
C GLY A 117 11.42 26.03 2.01
N GLY A 118 11.31 26.56 3.24
CA GLY A 118 11.11 27.99 3.50
C GLY A 118 10.10 28.26 4.60
N SER A 119 9.36 29.38 4.50
CA SER A 119 8.40 29.79 5.53
C SER A 119 7.14 30.39 4.94
N ILE A 120 6.02 30.19 5.61
CA ILE A 120 4.75 30.86 5.29
C ILE A 120 4.36 31.81 6.44
N PRO A 121 3.74 32.96 6.13
CA PRO A 121 3.25 33.87 7.16
C PRO A 121 2.15 33.19 7.99
N SER A 122 2.11 33.50 9.27
CA SER A 122 1.04 33.05 10.16
C SER A 122 0.71 34.12 11.20
N GLY A 123 -0.43 33.97 11.86
CA GLY A 123 -0.89 34.90 12.90
C GLY A 123 -0.95 34.23 14.28
N PRO A 124 -0.87 35.03 15.36
CA PRO A 124 -0.95 34.51 16.74
C PRO A 124 -2.34 33.92 17.09
N SER A 125 -3.36 34.20 16.28
CA SER A 125 -4.71 33.64 16.42
C SER A 125 -4.94 32.35 15.63
N ALA A 126 -3.95 31.88 14.87
CA ALA A 126 -4.05 30.63 14.12
C ALA A 126 -4.13 29.44 15.09
N LEU A 127 -5.00 28.48 14.78
CA LEU A 127 -5.04 27.19 15.47
C LEU A 127 -4.22 26.19 14.66
N TYR A 128 -3.29 25.50 15.32
CA TYR A 128 -2.47 24.47 14.71
C TYR A 128 -2.99 23.10 15.16
N ILE A 129 -3.19 22.19 14.20
CA ILE A 129 -3.59 20.80 14.47
C ILE A 129 -2.53 19.89 13.85
N ASP A 130 -1.76 19.25 14.71
CA ASP A 130 -0.82 18.23 14.27
C ASP A 130 -1.55 16.90 14.06
N CYS A 131 -1.47 16.36 12.85
CA CYS A 131 -1.99 15.05 12.48
C CYS A 131 -0.90 14.20 11.78
N THR A 132 0.37 14.42 12.11
CA THR A 132 1.53 13.87 11.38
C THR A 132 2.09 12.55 11.95
N ALA A 133 1.28 11.79 12.69
CA ALA A 133 1.75 10.55 13.30
C ALA A 133 2.29 9.54 12.27
N ASP A 134 3.59 9.20 12.38
CA ASP A 134 4.23 8.11 11.63
C ASP A 134 3.91 6.77 12.30
N GLY A 135 2.60 6.43 12.31
CA GLY A 135 2.06 5.33 13.12
C GLY A 135 2.72 3.98 12.87
N ALA A 136 3.19 3.72 11.65
CA ALA A 136 3.90 2.51 11.29
C ALA A 136 5.10 2.81 10.37
N PRO A 137 6.28 3.12 10.96
CA PRO A 137 7.46 3.46 10.20
C PRO A 137 7.99 2.24 9.44
N GLN A 138 8.56 2.47 8.26
CA GLN A 138 9.27 1.43 7.52
C GLN A 138 10.49 0.98 8.32
N ARG A 139 10.62 -0.34 8.52
CA ARG A 139 11.76 -0.96 9.20
C ARG A 139 12.37 -2.04 8.31
N PRO A 140 13.68 -2.33 8.44
CA PRO A 140 14.30 -3.45 7.75
C PRO A 140 13.59 -4.76 8.08
N ALA A 141 13.32 -5.58 7.07
CA ALA A 141 12.79 -6.92 7.26
C ALA A 141 13.86 -7.81 7.90
N ILE A 142 13.51 -8.48 9.00
CA ILE A 142 14.32 -9.52 9.65
C ILE A 142 13.48 -10.80 9.79
N PRO A 143 14.07 -11.97 10.07
CA PRO A 143 13.29 -13.18 10.32
C PRO A 143 12.19 -12.95 11.37
N VAL A 144 11.00 -13.51 11.13
CA VAL A 144 9.88 -13.45 12.09
C VAL A 144 10.14 -14.39 13.26
N PHE A 145 10.69 -15.57 12.96
CA PHE A 145 11.03 -16.60 13.94
C PHE A 145 12.55 -16.71 14.07
N ASP A 146 13.06 -16.57 15.29
CA ASP A 146 14.47 -16.72 15.63
C ASP A 146 14.59 -17.47 16.97
N GLY A 147 14.30 -18.77 16.94
CA GLY A 147 14.34 -19.62 18.13
C GLY A 147 13.25 -19.26 19.13
N ASP A 148 13.65 -18.75 20.30
CA ASP A 148 12.74 -18.30 21.36
C ASP A 148 12.22 -16.87 21.18
N HIS A 149 12.63 -16.19 20.10
CA HIS A 149 12.22 -14.82 19.80
C HIS A 149 11.30 -14.75 18.58
N LEU A 150 10.21 -13.98 18.73
CA LEU A 150 9.26 -13.72 17.67
C LEU A 150 9.20 -12.21 17.36
N THR A 151 9.65 -11.82 16.16
CA THR A 151 9.60 -10.43 15.69
C THR A 151 8.32 -10.19 14.91
N LEU A 152 7.35 -9.52 15.54
CA LEU A 152 6.09 -9.14 14.91
C LEU A 152 6.31 -8.15 13.76
N GLN A 153 6.09 -8.63 12.54
CA GLN A 153 6.15 -7.86 11.30
C GLN A 153 4.93 -8.15 10.44
N ALA A 154 4.58 -7.24 9.55
CA ALA A 154 3.52 -7.51 8.58
C ALA A 154 4.02 -8.58 7.60
N VAL A 155 3.24 -9.63 7.38
CA VAL A 155 3.46 -10.64 6.32
C VAL A 155 2.43 -10.50 5.19
N ARG A 156 1.50 -9.56 5.39
CA ARG A 156 0.58 -9.02 4.39
C ARG A 156 0.60 -7.50 4.44
N GLY A 157 0.69 -6.87 3.29
CA GLY A 157 0.76 -5.42 3.16
C GLY A 157 -0.35 -4.71 3.92
N CYS A 158 0.05 -3.84 4.85
CA CYS A 158 -0.86 -2.97 5.61
C CYS A 158 -1.99 -3.69 6.38
N GLN A 159 -1.82 -4.98 6.72
CA GLN A 159 -2.78 -5.77 7.49
C GLN A 159 -2.10 -6.42 8.71
N GLN A 160 -1.82 -5.61 9.74
CA GLN A 160 -1.07 -6.06 10.92
C GLN A 160 -1.84 -7.09 11.74
N VAL A 161 -3.17 -6.93 11.85
CA VAL A 161 -4.03 -7.86 12.60
C VAL A 161 -4.11 -9.23 11.92
N PHE A 162 -4.26 -9.27 10.60
CA PHE A 162 -4.15 -10.53 9.85
C PHE A 162 -2.77 -11.13 10.00
N SER A 163 -1.71 -10.32 9.86
CA SER A 163 -0.33 -10.79 9.94
C SER A 163 -0.04 -11.45 11.28
N ALA A 164 -0.45 -10.84 12.40
CA ALA A 164 -0.30 -11.43 13.72
C ALA A 164 -1.03 -12.76 13.86
N ALA A 165 -2.27 -12.85 13.36
CA ALA A 165 -3.04 -14.10 13.38
C ALA A 165 -2.41 -15.20 12.50
N PHE A 166 -1.89 -14.81 11.33
CA PHE A 166 -1.19 -15.72 10.42
C PHE A 166 0.11 -16.23 11.05
N THR A 167 0.92 -15.35 11.63
CA THR A 167 2.15 -15.72 12.34
C THR A 167 1.84 -16.69 13.48
N ALA A 168 0.81 -16.43 14.30
CA ALA A 168 0.40 -17.35 15.37
C ALA A 168 -0.08 -18.71 14.83
N HIS A 169 -0.81 -18.73 13.71
CA HIS A 169 -1.19 -19.99 13.06
C HIS A 169 0.04 -20.78 12.59
N VAL A 170 0.98 -20.10 11.92
CA VAL A 170 2.21 -20.71 11.42
C VAL A 170 3.11 -21.23 12.56
N GLU A 171 3.20 -20.48 13.66
CA GLU A 171 3.92 -20.90 14.87
C GLU A 171 3.44 -22.25 15.40
N LEU A 172 2.12 -22.46 15.42
CA LEU A 172 1.48 -23.66 15.98
C LEU A 172 1.39 -24.83 14.99
N ALA A 173 1.27 -24.54 13.70
CA ALA A 173 1.04 -25.56 12.67
C ALA A 173 2.32 -26.16 12.09
N TYR A 174 3.45 -25.44 12.17
CA TYR A 174 4.70 -25.85 11.53
C TYR A 174 5.82 -26.02 12.57
N PRO A 175 6.64 -27.07 12.49
CA PRO A 175 7.63 -27.38 13.52
C PRO A 175 8.95 -26.61 13.38
N ASP A 176 9.28 -26.14 12.18
CA ASP A 176 10.62 -25.67 11.82
C ASP A 176 10.63 -24.17 11.46
N ASP A 177 11.55 -23.41 12.04
CA ASP A 177 11.63 -21.97 11.84
C ASP A 177 12.03 -21.58 10.41
N ALA A 178 12.74 -22.43 9.66
CA ALA A 178 13.04 -22.14 8.26
C ALA A 178 11.76 -22.20 7.41
N VAL A 179 10.91 -23.22 7.61
CA VAL A 179 9.59 -23.30 6.96
C VAL A 179 8.69 -22.15 7.41
N LYS A 180 8.65 -21.83 8.71
CA LYS A 180 7.84 -20.72 9.20
C LYS A 180 8.27 -19.38 8.59
N ASN A 181 9.57 -19.11 8.49
CA ASN A 181 10.08 -17.89 7.87
C ASN A 181 9.89 -17.87 6.35
N GLU A 182 9.86 -19.01 5.68
CA GLU A 182 9.47 -19.13 4.27
C GLU A 182 7.99 -18.71 4.06
N LEU A 183 7.11 -19.07 5.00
CA LEU A 183 5.69 -18.70 4.97
C LEU A 183 5.45 -17.25 5.44
N CYS A 184 6.28 -16.75 6.37
CA CYS A 184 6.14 -15.45 7.02
C CYS A 184 7.17 -14.43 6.54
N VAL A 185 7.44 -14.37 5.23
CA VAL A 185 8.34 -13.34 4.68
C VAL A 185 7.78 -11.95 4.97
N PRO A 186 8.51 -11.08 5.71
CA PRO A 186 8.00 -9.76 6.05
C PRO A 186 7.83 -8.85 4.84
N ILE A 187 6.80 -8.01 4.92
CA ILE A 187 6.50 -6.94 3.98
C ILE A 187 6.66 -5.61 4.74
N PRO A 188 7.75 -4.85 4.50
CA PRO A 188 7.96 -3.56 5.12
C PRO A 188 6.79 -2.60 4.86
N HIS A 189 6.50 -1.73 5.83
CA HIS A 189 5.52 -0.67 5.64
C HIS A 189 5.96 0.28 4.52
N PRO A 190 5.06 0.66 3.61
CA PRO A 190 5.42 1.52 2.51
C PRO A 190 5.68 2.95 3.00
N ASP A 191 6.44 3.72 2.24
CA ASP A 191 6.63 5.16 2.39
C ASP A 191 6.57 5.93 1.07
N SER A 192 7.30 5.49 0.03
CA SER A 192 7.28 6.13 -1.28
C SER A 192 6.15 5.57 -2.16
N ASP A 193 5.82 6.28 -3.23
CA ASP A 193 4.93 5.76 -4.28
C ASP A 193 5.37 4.37 -4.79
N LEU A 194 6.66 4.18 -5.09
CA LEU A 194 7.21 2.90 -5.52
C LEU A 194 6.94 1.74 -4.54
N ASP A 195 6.72 2.03 -3.26
CA ASP A 195 6.42 0.99 -2.28
C ASP A 195 5.05 0.37 -2.50
N TRP A 196 4.14 1.00 -3.26
CA TRP A 196 2.93 0.32 -3.75
C TRP A 196 3.30 -0.92 -4.57
N LEU A 197 4.26 -0.80 -5.50
CA LEU A 197 4.70 -1.91 -6.34
C LEU A 197 5.45 -2.96 -5.51
N ARG A 198 6.37 -2.53 -4.64
CA ARG A 198 7.17 -3.45 -3.80
C ARG A 198 6.28 -4.24 -2.84
N LEU A 199 5.33 -3.57 -2.20
CA LEU A 199 4.34 -4.19 -1.32
C LEU A 199 3.46 -5.17 -2.10
N THR A 200 2.87 -4.74 -3.22
CA THR A 200 1.99 -5.60 -4.03
C THR A 200 2.75 -6.83 -4.55
N HIS A 201 3.98 -6.65 -5.03
CA HIS A 201 4.84 -7.75 -5.47
C HIS A 201 5.10 -8.75 -4.33
N SER A 202 5.44 -8.26 -3.13
CA SER A 202 5.70 -9.12 -1.96
C SER A 202 4.43 -9.84 -1.50
N ASP A 203 3.27 -9.17 -1.50
CA ASP A 203 1.98 -9.78 -1.20
C ASP A 203 1.63 -10.90 -2.18
N LEU A 204 1.84 -10.69 -3.49
CA LEU A 204 1.60 -11.71 -4.51
C LEU A 204 2.50 -12.93 -4.30
N ARG A 205 3.79 -12.72 -4.01
CA ARG A 205 4.74 -13.82 -3.75
C ARG A 205 4.39 -14.63 -2.51
N ASN A 206 4.07 -13.94 -1.41
CA ASN A 206 3.63 -14.60 -0.18
C ASN A 206 2.35 -15.41 -0.45
N PHE A 207 1.37 -14.81 -1.14
CA PHE A 207 0.11 -15.49 -1.41
C PHE A 207 0.28 -16.71 -2.32
N GLN A 208 1.14 -16.65 -3.34
CA GLN A 208 1.49 -17.81 -4.16
C GLN A 208 2.05 -18.95 -3.33
N ARG A 209 2.98 -18.66 -2.41
CA ARG A 209 3.58 -19.65 -1.53
C ARG A 209 2.53 -20.29 -0.61
N TRP A 210 1.59 -19.49 -0.12
CA TRP A 210 0.50 -20.01 0.73
C TRP A 210 -0.46 -20.91 -0.05
N LEU A 211 -0.76 -20.57 -1.30
CA LEU A 211 -1.63 -21.39 -2.18
C LEU A 211 -1.01 -22.73 -2.58
N ALA A 212 0.32 -22.88 -2.45
CA ALA A 212 1.02 -24.14 -2.68
C ALA A 212 0.85 -25.13 -1.51
N ASP A 213 0.32 -24.68 -0.36
CA ASP A 213 0.04 -25.50 0.81
C ASP A 213 -1.48 -25.66 0.98
N ALA A 214 -1.96 -26.91 0.86
CA ALA A 214 -3.38 -27.21 0.86
C ALA A 214 -4.04 -27.00 2.24
N GLU A 215 -3.35 -27.28 3.34
CA GLU A 215 -3.88 -27.11 4.69
C GLU A 215 -3.92 -25.63 5.06
N LEU A 216 -2.86 -24.89 4.70
CA LEU A 216 -2.81 -23.44 4.88
C LEU A 216 -3.89 -22.74 4.05
N THR A 217 -4.11 -23.18 2.81
CA THR A 217 -5.18 -22.67 1.96
C THR A 217 -6.55 -22.88 2.59
N ASP A 218 -6.79 -24.03 3.21
CA ASP A 218 -8.04 -24.32 3.91
C ASP A 218 -8.19 -23.40 5.14
N TRP A 219 -7.15 -23.22 5.94
CA TRP A 219 -7.18 -22.26 7.04
C TRP A 219 -7.47 -20.84 6.57
N LEU A 220 -6.77 -20.36 5.53
CA LEU A 220 -6.94 -19.04 4.95
C LEU A 220 -8.37 -18.80 4.47
N SER A 221 -9.05 -19.83 3.92
CA SER A 221 -10.44 -19.73 3.47
C SER A 221 -11.44 -19.53 4.62
N SER A 222 -11.06 -19.94 5.83
CA SER A 222 -11.90 -19.81 7.05
C SER A 222 -11.50 -18.63 7.94
N ALA A 223 -10.31 -18.07 7.75
CA ALA A 223 -9.79 -17.00 8.58
C ALA A 223 -10.54 -15.68 8.34
N ARG A 224 -11.36 -15.25 9.30
CA ARG A 224 -12.17 -14.01 9.21
C ARG A 224 -11.33 -12.73 9.02
N LEU A 225 -10.04 -12.77 9.37
CA LEU A 225 -9.12 -11.65 9.17
C LEU A 225 -8.49 -11.63 7.77
N ASN A 226 -8.66 -12.69 6.97
CA ASN A 226 -8.13 -12.76 5.61
C ASN A 226 -9.07 -12.03 4.64
N LEU A 227 -8.74 -10.79 4.28
CA LEU A 227 -9.50 -10.02 3.28
C LEU A 227 -9.60 -10.76 1.93
N LEU A 228 -8.60 -11.58 1.59
CA LEU A 228 -8.57 -12.33 0.32
C LEU A 228 -9.34 -13.65 0.38
N ALA A 229 -9.91 -14.04 1.53
CA ALA A 229 -10.68 -15.29 1.66
C ALA A 229 -11.84 -15.34 0.65
N GLU A 230 -12.45 -14.19 0.39
CA GLU A 230 -13.59 -14.08 -0.54
C GLU A 230 -13.18 -13.78 -2.00
N LEU A 231 -11.88 -13.68 -2.32
CA LEU A 231 -11.43 -13.54 -3.71
C LEU A 231 -11.62 -14.84 -4.49
N LEU A 232 -11.30 -15.96 -3.86
CA LEU A 232 -11.53 -17.27 -4.47
C LEU A 232 -12.99 -17.68 -4.25
N PRO A 233 -13.64 -18.29 -5.26
CA PRO A 233 -14.90 -18.96 -5.03
C PRO A 233 -14.70 -20.06 -3.97
N PRO A 234 -15.76 -20.47 -3.24
CA PRO A 234 -15.68 -21.59 -2.31
C PRO A 234 -14.99 -22.79 -2.96
N LEU A 235 -13.88 -23.24 -2.36
CA LEU A 235 -13.08 -24.31 -2.94
C LEU A 235 -13.90 -25.60 -2.96
N SER A 236 -13.93 -26.25 -4.12
CA SER A 236 -14.68 -27.50 -4.28
C SER A 236 -14.09 -28.60 -3.42
N HIS A 237 -14.93 -29.41 -2.78
CA HIS A 237 -14.49 -30.66 -2.15
C HIS A 237 -13.97 -31.71 -3.17
N LYS A 238 -14.14 -31.47 -4.49
CA LYS A 238 -13.60 -32.33 -5.55
C LYS A 238 -12.14 -31.93 -5.83
N PRO A 239 -11.14 -32.80 -5.56
CA PRO A 239 -9.72 -32.44 -5.64
C PRO A 239 -9.31 -31.83 -6.98
N ARG A 240 -9.68 -32.47 -8.10
CA ARG A 240 -9.36 -31.97 -9.45
C ARG A 240 -9.93 -30.59 -9.77
N VAL A 241 -11.11 -30.26 -9.22
CA VAL A 241 -11.73 -28.95 -9.45
C VAL A 241 -11.04 -27.89 -8.61
N ARG A 242 -10.75 -28.21 -7.34
CA ARG A 242 -9.96 -27.36 -6.43
C ARG A 242 -8.60 -27.02 -7.03
N GLU A 243 -7.82 -28.03 -7.40
CA GLU A 243 -6.49 -27.89 -8.01
C GLU A 243 -6.54 -26.99 -9.25
N ARG A 244 -7.54 -27.18 -10.13
CA ARG A 244 -7.69 -26.36 -11.34
C ARG A 244 -7.96 -24.89 -11.02
N VAL A 245 -8.86 -24.60 -10.07
CA VAL A 245 -9.18 -23.22 -9.67
C VAL A 245 -7.97 -22.54 -9.03
N VAL A 246 -7.30 -23.23 -8.10
CA VAL A 246 -6.08 -22.73 -7.45
C VAL A 246 -4.98 -22.47 -8.49
N SER A 247 -4.72 -23.42 -9.39
CA SER A 247 -3.70 -23.30 -10.43
C SER A 247 -3.98 -22.13 -11.39
N MET A 248 -5.23 -21.94 -11.83
CA MET A 248 -5.61 -20.80 -12.65
C MET A 248 -5.36 -19.47 -11.94
N PHE A 249 -5.65 -19.41 -10.64
CA PHE A 249 -5.44 -18.21 -9.85
C PHE A 249 -3.94 -17.95 -9.62
N GLN A 250 -3.16 -18.97 -9.27
CA GLN A 250 -1.70 -18.90 -9.15
C GLN A 250 -1.06 -18.38 -10.45
N SER A 251 -1.49 -18.89 -11.62
CA SER A 251 -0.98 -18.41 -12.91
C SER A 251 -1.20 -16.90 -13.13
N ARG A 252 -2.36 -16.37 -12.73
CA ARG A 252 -2.64 -14.92 -12.81
C ARG A 252 -1.77 -14.12 -11.85
N LEU A 253 -1.60 -14.60 -10.60
CA LEU A 253 -0.72 -13.94 -9.63
C LEU A 253 0.74 -13.95 -10.12
N ASN A 254 1.21 -15.06 -10.70
CA ASN A 254 2.57 -15.19 -11.24
C ASN A 254 2.82 -14.17 -12.35
N ALA A 255 1.93 -14.10 -13.33
CA ALA A 255 2.05 -13.13 -14.41
C ALA A 255 2.09 -11.67 -13.91
N ALA A 256 1.27 -11.33 -12.91
CA ALA A 256 1.29 -10.01 -12.29
C ALA A 256 2.59 -9.76 -11.50
N SER A 257 3.07 -10.75 -10.74
CA SER A 257 4.31 -10.67 -9.98
C SER A 257 5.52 -10.44 -10.89
N GLU A 258 5.66 -11.25 -11.95
CA GLU A 258 6.72 -11.11 -12.95
C GLU A 258 6.68 -9.74 -13.64
N ARG A 259 5.47 -9.23 -13.89
CA ARG A 259 5.32 -7.90 -14.51
C ARG A 259 5.77 -6.79 -13.57
N LEU A 260 5.41 -6.85 -12.28
CA LEU A 260 5.88 -5.90 -11.28
C LEU A 260 7.41 -5.95 -11.11
N GLU A 261 7.99 -7.16 -11.06
CA GLU A 261 9.44 -7.35 -10.98
C GLU A 261 10.15 -6.70 -12.18
N LYS A 262 9.64 -6.92 -13.39
CA LYS A 262 10.16 -6.28 -14.60
C LYS A 262 10.10 -4.76 -14.52
N LEU A 263 8.96 -4.18 -14.14
CA LEU A 263 8.80 -2.73 -14.02
C LEU A 263 9.78 -2.12 -13.00
N LEU A 264 10.02 -2.81 -11.88
CA LEU A 264 10.99 -2.38 -10.87
C LEU A 264 12.44 -2.48 -11.37
N SER A 265 12.78 -3.55 -12.10
CA SER A 265 14.10 -3.74 -12.70
C SER A 265 14.41 -2.67 -13.76
N ASP A 266 13.47 -2.43 -14.68
CA ASP A 266 13.61 -1.44 -15.76
C ASP A 266 13.83 -0.04 -15.16
N HIS A 267 13.05 0.33 -14.14
CA HIS A 267 13.21 1.62 -13.44
C HIS A 267 14.58 1.77 -12.72
N GLY A 268 15.08 0.70 -12.09
CA GLY A 268 16.41 0.70 -11.48
C GLY A 268 17.52 0.87 -12.51
N GLY A 269 17.38 0.25 -13.69
CA GLY A 269 18.28 0.40 -14.83
C GLY A 269 18.33 1.82 -15.37
N ASP A 270 17.17 2.45 -15.56
CA ASP A 270 17.03 3.83 -16.05
C ASP A 270 17.63 4.83 -15.07
N THR A 271 17.37 4.66 -13.77
CA THR A 271 17.92 5.52 -12.72
C THR A 271 19.45 5.45 -12.69
N ALA A 272 20.01 4.23 -12.78
CA ALA A 272 21.46 4.04 -12.86
C ALA A 272 22.06 4.61 -14.16
N ALA A 273 21.34 4.56 -15.28
CA ALA A 273 21.77 5.15 -16.54
C ALA A 273 21.77 6.68 -16.51
N MET A 274 20.73 7.32 -15.96
CA MET A 274 20.66 8.78 -15.76
C MET A 274 21.77 9.29 -14.84
N LEU A 275 22.07 8.58 -13.75
CA LEU A 275 23.18 8.94 -12.85
C LEU A 275 24.55 8.85 -13.53
N ARG A 276 24.73 7.92 -14.47
CA ARG A 276 25.96 7.78 -15.27
C ARG A 276 26.09 8.88 -16.33
N SER A 277 25.02 9.22 -17.04
CA SER A 277 25.04 10.28 -18.07
C SER A 277 25.16 11.68 -17.49
N GLY A 278 24.54 11.95 -16.33
CA GLY A 278 24.67 13.22 -15.61
C GLY A 278 26.08 13.49 -15.08
N ARG A 279 26.86 12.45 -14.77
CA ARG A 279 28.28 12.58 -14.40
C ARG A 279 29.20 12.83 -15.61
N ALA A 280 28.83 12.34 -16.80
CA ALA A 280 29.61 12.56 -18.03
C ALA A 280 29.43 13.96 -18.63
N ALA A 281 28.31 14.63 -18.35
CA ALA A 281 28.06 16.02 -18.78
C ALA A 281 28.66 17.08 -17.83
N ALA A 282 29.27 16.66 -16.71
CA ALA A 282 29.88 17.53 -15.70
C ALA A 282 31.42 17.43 -15.67
N GLN A 283 32.04 16.91 -16.74
CA GLN A 283 33.49 16.90 -16.94
C GLN A 283 33.88 17.75 -18.15
#